data_AF-A0A956C7B3-F1
#
_entry.id   AF-A0A956C7B3-F1
#
_cell.length_a   1.000
_cell.length_b   1.000
_cell.length_c   1.000
_cell.angle_alpha   90.00
_cell.angle_beta   90.00
_cell.angle_gamma   90.00
#
_symmetry.space_group_name_H-M   'P 1'
#
loop_
_entity.id
_entity.type
_entity.pdbx_description
1 polymer ?
#
loop_
_entity_poly.entity_id
_entity_poly.type
_entity_poly.pdbx_seq_one_letter_code
_entity_poly.pdbx_strand_id
1 'polypeptide(L)' 'MGKTRTEVLDESKKKGLVAGATAATAVAAGALVSLPLAAVCAVPAAYFGYKWWKHRADNGIKF' A
#
# COMPACT_ATOMS: atom_id res chain seq x y z
N MET A 1 21.79 2.08 -15.25
CA MET A 1 22.28 1.99 -13.87
C MET A 1 21.12 1.56 -12.98
N GLY A 2 21.25 0.47 -12.23
CA GLY A 2 20.21 0.04 -11.28
C GLY A 2 20.08 1.01 -10.12
N LYS A 3 18.91 1.06 -9.48
CA LYS A 3 18.69 1.87 -8.27
C LYS A 3 19.62 1.39 -7.15
N THR A 4 20.12 2.33 -6.36
CA THR A 4 20.88 2.02 -5.14
C THR A 4 19.96 1.42 -4.08
N ARG A 5 20.52 0.65 -3.15
CA ARG A 5 19.74 0.03 -2.06
C ARG A 5 18.95 1.07 -1.25
N THR A 6 19.52 2.25 -1.02
CA THR A 6 18.86 3.35 -0.29
C THR A 6 17.65 3.88 -1.05
N GLU A 7 17.75 4.07 -2.36
CA GLU A 7 16.62 4.50 -3.20
C GLU A 7 15.49 3.47 -3.21
N VAL A 8 15.81 2.18 -3.28
CA VAL A 8 14.81 1.10 -3.21
C VAL A 8 14.11 1.10 -1.84
N LEU A 9 14.84 1.32 -0.74
CA LEU A 9 14.25 1.42 0.59
C LEU A 9 13.36 2.65 0.73
N ASP A 10 13.78 3.81 0.23
CA ASP A 10 12.97 5.04 0.23
C ASP A 10 11.70 4.88 -0.59
N GLU A 11 11.79 4.28 -1.78
CA GLU A 11 10.63 3.97 -2.60
C GLU A 11 9.69 2.98 -1.91
N SER A 12 10.24 1.97 -1.22
CA SER A 12 9.46 1.02 -0.42
C SER A 12 8.72 1.72 0.72
N LYS A 13 9.33 2.70 1.40
CA LYS A 13 8.66 3.52 2.43
C LYS A 13 7.50 4.32 1.84
N LYS A 14 7.73 5.01 0.71
CA LYS A 14 6.69 5.79 0.02
C LYS A 14 5.50 4.92 -0.40
N LYS A 15 5.77 3.77 -1.03
CA LYS A 15 4.73 2.79 -1.40
C LYS A 15 3.98 2.27 -0.17
N GLY A 16 4.69 2.03 0.93
CA GLY A 16 4.09 1.59 2.20
C GLY A 16 3.16 2.65 2.81
N LEU A 17 3.56 3.92 2.75
CA LEU A 17 2.72 5.03 3.22
C LEU A 17 1.44 5.16 2.39
N VAL A 18 1.53 5.03 1.06
CA VAL A 18 0.34 5.04 0.18
C VAL A 18 -0.56 3.83 0.45
N ALA A 19 0.02 2.63 0.58
CA ALA A 19 -0.73 1.43 0.92
C ALA A 19 -1.43 1.54 2.28
N GLY A 20 -0.74 2.06 3.29
CA GLY A 20 -1.28 2.29 4.63
C GLY A 20 -2.39 3.35 4.63
N ALA A 21 -2.19 4.48 3.97
CA ALA A 21 -3.18 5.54 3.87
C ALA A 21 -4.46 5.05 3.18
N THR A 22 -4.34 4.36 2.04
CA THR A 22 -5.49 3.83 1.31
C THR A 22 -6.24 2.74 2.09
N ALA A 23 -5.53 1.88 2.82
CA ALA A 23 -6.14 0.93 3.73
C ALA A 23 -6.91 1.61 4.88
N ALA A 24 -6.32 2.63 5.51
CA ALA A 24 -6.99 3.41 6.56
C ALA A 24 -8.26 4.10 6.03
N THR A 25 -8.21 4.67 4.82
CA THR A 25 -9.39 5.26 4.17
C THR A 25 -10.49 4.23 3.94
N ALA A 26 -10.16 3.02 3.49
CA ALA A 26 -11.17 1.97 3.29
C ALA A 26 -11.85 1.56 4.59
N VAL A 27 -11.09 1.43 5.68
CA VAL A 27 -11.64 1.14 7.02
C VAL A 27 -12.52 2.29 7.51
N ALA A 28 -12.05 3.54 7.39
CA ALA A 28 -12.82 4.72 7.78
C ALA A 28 -14.13 4.83 6.98
N ALA A 29 -14.12 4.54 5.68
CA ALA A 29 -15.32 4.54 4.85
C ALA A 29 -16.35 3.52 5.34
N GLY A 30 -15.93 2.33 5.77
CA GLY A 30 -16.84 1.33 6.33
C GLY A 30 -17.36 1.67 7.72
N ALA A 31 -16.51 2.23 8.58
CA ALA A 31 -16.88 2.58 9.94
C ALA A 31 -17.78 3.83 10.01
N LEU A 32 -17.54 4.83 9.16
CA LEU A 32 -18.15 6.16 9.26
C LEU A 32 -19.24 6.43 8.21
N VAL A 33 -19.22 5.72 7.08
CA VAL A 33 -20.12 6.01 5.95
C VAL A 33 -21.04 4.83 5.67
N SER A 34 -20.52 3.74 5.09
CA SER A 34 -21.29 2.52 4.81
C SER A 34 -20.41 1.36 4.31
N LEU A 35 -20.90 0.14 4.48
CA LEU A 35 -20.23 -1.08 3.98
C LEU A 35 -20.05 -1.12 2.44
N PRO A 36 -21.03 -0.71 1.60
CA PRO A 36 -20.83 -0.68 0.15
C PRO A 36 -19.70 0.26 -0.27
N LEU A 37 -19.61 1.45 0.35
CA LEU A 37 -18.52 2.37 0.05
C LEU A 37 -17.16 1.82 0.49
N ALA A 38 -17.11 1.15 1.65
CA ALA A 38 -15.91 0.45 2.10
C ALA A 38 -15.43 -0.59 1.08
N ALA A 39 -16.35 -1.37 0.51
CA ALA A 39 -16.03 -2.38 -0.51
C ALA A 39 -15.41 -1.74 -1.77
N VAL A 40 -15.92 -0.58 -2.20
CA VAL A 40 -15.33 0.17 -3.32
C VAL A 40 -13.94 0.69 -2.96
N CYS A 41 -13.77 1.26 -1.77
CA CYS A 41 -12.47 1.74 -1.28
C CYS A 41 -11.45 0.63 -1.01
N ALA A 42 -11.89 -0.60 -0.77
CA ALA A 42 -11.01 -1.75 -0.56
C ALA A 42 -10.24 -2.14 -1.83
N VAL A 43 -10.78 -1.85 -3.03
CA VAL A 43 -10.12 -2.17 -4.31
C VAL A 43 -8.78 -1.44 -4.46
N PRO A 44 -8.70 -0.09 -4.36
CA PRO A 44 -7.41 0.60 -4.42
C PRO A 44 -6.48 0.23 -3.25
N ALA A 45 -7.02 0.01 -2.04
CA ALA A 45 -6.23 -0.43 -0.89
C ALA A 45 -5.53 -1.77 -1.15
N ALA A 46 -6.26 -2.75 -1.70
CA ALA A 46 -5.71 -4.04 -2.08
C ALA A 46 -4.65 -3.91 -3.20
N TYR A 47 -4.91 -3.07 -4.21
CA TYR A 47 -3.96 -2.84 -5.29
C TYR A 47 -2.63 -2.23 -4.80
N PHE A 48 -2.70 -1.15 -4.02
CA PHE A 48 -1.48 -0.51 -3.50
C PHE A 48 -0.78 -1.37 -2.45
N GLY A 49 -1.53 -2.10 -1.63
CA GLY A 49 -0.99 -3.11 -0.71
C GLY A 49 -0.21 -4.20 -1.45
N TYR A 50 -0.80 -4.79 -2.50
CA TYR A 50 -0.14 -5.79 -3.34
C TYR A 50 1.11 -5.22 -4.02
N LYS A 51 1.03 -4.00 -4.59
CA LYS A 51 2.16 -3.37 -5.26
C LYS A 51 3.32 -3.07 -4.31
N TRP A 52 3.03 -2.66 -3.07
CA TRP A 52 4.04 -2.47 -2.03
C TRP A 52 4.68 -3.80 -1.61
N TRP A 53 3.85 -4.82 -1.38
CA TRP A 53 4.33 -6.15 -1.01
C TRP A 53 5.21 -6.76 -2.09
N LYS A 54 4.75 -6.76 -3.34
CA LYS A 54 5.52 -7.25 -4.49
C LYS A 54 6.84 -6.52 -4.63
N HIS A 55 6.86 -5.19 -4.46
CA HIS A 55 8.09 -4.43 -4.47
C HIS A 55 9.07 -4.86 -3.36
N ARG A 56 8.60 -5.17 -2.16
CA ARG A 56 9.48 -5.69 -1.10
C ARG A 56 10.01 -7.07 -1.43
N ALA A 57 9.16 -7.96 -1.95
CA ALA A 57 9.52 -9.32 -2.34
C ALA A 57 10.60 -9.32 -3.44
N ASP A 58 10.38 -8.55 -4.51
CA ASP A 58 11.31 -8.46 -5.66
C ASP A 58 12.68 -7.88 -5.27
N ASN A 59 12.74 -7.10 -4.18
CA ASN A 59 13.96 -6.44 -3.71
C ASN A 59 14.56 -7.06 -2.43
N GLY A 60 14.05 -8.22 -1.99
CA GLY A 60 14.54 -8.92 -0.79
C GLY A 60 14.41 -8.12 0.51
N ILE A 61 13.47 -7.18 0.57
CA ILE A 61 13.21 -6.35 1.74
C ILE A 61 12.36 -7.17 2.72
N LYS A 62 12.92 -7.45 3.90
CA LYS A 62 12.21 -8.13 4.98
C LYS A 62 11.02 -7.28 5.47
N PHE A 63 9.97 -7.96 5.94
CA PHE A 63 8.80 -7.30 6.54
C PHE A 63 9.19 -6.54 7.80
#